data_AF-A0A8T5AIX2-F1
#
_entry.id   AF-A0A8T5AIX2-F1
#
_cell.length_a   1.000
_cell.length_b   1.000
_cell.length_c   1.000
_cell.angle_alpha   90.00
_cell.angle_beta   90.00
_cell.angle_gamma   90.00
#
_symmetry.space_group_name_H-M   'P 1'
#
loop_
_entity.id
_entity.type
_entity.pdbx_description
1 polymer ?
#
loop_
_entity_poly.entity_id
_entity_poly.type
_entity_poly.pdbx_seq_one_letter_code
_entity_poly.pdbx_strand_id
1 'polypeptide(L)'
;MSEAAFQIPIGPQHPALKEAPENFTFTVDGEYVVDVKARIGYNHRGIEKAAESRSYIQNLYLVERVCGICSIAHVSTYAQAVEEALNLEIPPRAKYIRTIIYELNRIASHYLWLGIAGHEIGFDTLFMYIWRDREIALNILEQLTGNRVTYAAFTIGGVRRDISPQMVKNAKDGLTILEERMKYYKKLCLSEPTVLKRAVGVGVLKPQDAIALCAVGPTLRASGIKSDVRADDPYLAYEEVPFYVVTYDGCDVASRVLVRCDETLVSIGIIKHALDHLPEG
;
A
#
# COMPACT_ATOMS: atom_id res chain seq x y z
N MET A 1 -28.36 24.80 15.67
CA MET A 1 -27.39 25.11 14.59
C MET A 1 -27.15 26.59 14.67
N SER A 2 -25.91 27.04 14.89
CA SER A 2 -25.55 28.46 14.84
C SER A 2 -25.93 29.02 13.47
N GLU A 3 -26.41 30.27 13.41
CA GLU A 3 -26.83 30.96 12.17
C GLU A 3 -25.70 31.14 11.13
N ALA A 4 -24.47 30.74 11.44
CA ALA A 4 -23.27 30.96 10.61
C ALA A 4 -22.66 29.68 10.00
N ALA A 5 -23.29 28.51 10.16
CA ALA A 5 -22.77 27.27 9.57
C ALA A 5 -23.06 27.22 8.06
N PHE A 6 -22.02 27.12 7.23
CA PHE A 6 -22.14 27.03 5.77
C PHE A 6 -21.61 25.68 5.25
N GLN A 7 -22.19 25.21 4.15
CA GLN A 7 -21.81 23.94 3.53
C GLN A 7 -20.91 24.18 2.32
N ILE A 8 -19.78 23.48 2.28
CA ILE A 8 -18.83 23.50 1.17
C ILE A 8 -18.79 22.10 0.56
N PRO A 9 -19.29 21.93 -0.68
CA PRO A 9 -19.07 20.70 -1.43
C PRO A 9 -17.67 20.70 -2.04
N ILE A 10 -16.87 19.69 -1.73
CA ILE A 10 -15.58 19.41 -2.38
C ILE A 10 -15.73 18.12 -3.18
N GLY A 11 -15.72 18.26 -4.51
CA GLY A 11 -15.86 17.14 -5.45
C GLY A 11 -16.94 17.39 -6.51
N PRO A 12 -17.15 16.45 -7.46
CA PRO A 12 -16.44 15.17 -7.60
C PRO A 12 -15.04 15.30 -8.22
N GLN A 13 -14.76 16.39 -8.93
CA GLN A 13 -13.44 16.66 -9.53
C GLN A 13 -12.73 17.74 -8.72
N HIS A 14 -11.73 17.38 -7.91
CA HIS A 14 -10.95 18.32 -7.13
C HIS A 14 -9.47 17.88 -7.07
N PRO A 15 -8.48 18.79 -7.16
CA PRO A 15 -7.06 18.42 -7.15
C PRO A 15 -6.60 17.63 -5.92
N ALA A 16 -7.25 17.83 -4.77
CA ALA A 16 -6.96 17.09 -3.53
C ALA A 16 -7.46 15.62 -3.55
N LEU A 17 -8.33 15.26 -4.51
CA LEU A 17 -8.87 13.91 -4.65
C LEU A 17 -8.10 13.18 -5.76
N LYS A 18 -7.21 12.26 -5.37
CA LYS A 18 -6.23 11.64 -6.29
C LYS A 18 -6.69 10.34 -6.94
N GLU A 19 -7.47 9.50 -6.26
CA GLU A 19 -7.77 8.13 -6.74
C GLU A 19 -9.20 7.92 -7.24
N ALA A 20 -10.16 8.74 -6.81
CA ALA A 20 -11.54 8.61 -7.25
C ALA A 20 -12.28 9.96 -7.21
N PRO A 21 -13.26 10.15 -8.11
CA PRO A 21 -14.27 11.17 -7.93
C PRO A 21 -15.07 10.86 -6.67
N GLU A 22 -14.83 11.63 -5.63
CA GLU A 22 -15.53 11.55 -4.35
C GLU A 22 -16.15 12.91 -4.08
N ASN A 23 -17.33 12.94 -3.48
CA ASN A 23 -17.95 14.20 -3.10
C ASN A 23 -18.08 14.26 -1.59
N PHE A 24 -17.35 15.17 -0.98
CA PHE A 24 -17.42 15.45 0.45
C PHE A 24 -18.15 16.77 0.66
N THR A 25 -19.28 16.72 1.36
CA THR A 25 -19.98 17.94 1.79
C THR A 25 -19.56 18.24 3.23
N PHE A 26 -18.74 19.27 3.39
CA PHE A 26 -18.27 19.74 4.68
C PHE A 26 -19.26 20.78 5.24
N THR A 27 -19.68 20.61 6.50
CA THR A 27 -20.39 21.65 7.25
C THR A 27 -19.37 22.36 8.13
N VAL A 28 -19.16 23.65 7.88
CA VAL A 28 -18.11 24.45 8.50
C VAL A 28 -18.73 25.59 9.31
N ASP A 29 -18.23 25.81 10.52
CA ASP A 29 -18.48 27.00 11.35
C ASP A 29 -17.17 27.79 11.47
N GLY A 30 -17.04 28.85 10.65
CA GLY A 30 -15.80 29.61 10.52
C GLY A 30 -14.65 28.77 9.94
N GLU A 31 -13.68 28.40 10.79
CA GLU A 31 -12.54 27.54 10.43
C GLU A 31 -12.69 26.10 10.96
N TYR A 32 -13.73 25.82 11.75
CA TYR A 32 -13.94 24.51 12.36
C TYR A 32 -14.87 23.65 11.51
N VAL A 33 -14.42 22.44 11.17
CA VAL A 33 -15.24 21.43 10.50
C VAL A 33 -16.11 20.74 11.55
N VAL A 34 -17.44 20.87 11.40
CA VAL A 34 -18.42 20.33 12.35
C VAL A 34 -18.94 18.95 11.90
N ASP A 35 -19.20 18.78 10.61
CA ASP A 35 -19.71 17.53 10.04
C ASP A 35 -19.18 17.32 8.61
N VAL A 36 -19.03 16.07 8.21
CA VAL A 36 -18.58 15.67 6.87
C VAL A 36 -19.47 14.57 6.34
N LYS A 37 -20.20 14.86 5.27
CA LYS A 37 -20.99 13.87 4.55
C LYS A 37 -20.21 13.40 3.32
N ALA A 38 -19.69 12.18 3.41
CA ALA A 38 -19.00 11.53 2.30
C ALA A 38 -20.02 10.84 1.37
N ARG A 39 -20.08 11.27 0.12
CA ARG A 39 -20.79 10.59 -0.96
C ARG A 39 -19.78 9.91 -1.87
N ILE A 40 -19.60 8.62 -1.62
CA ILE A 40 -18.78 7.71 -2.42
C ILE A 40 -19.63 6.98 -3.47
N GLY A 41 -19.00 6.39 -4.49
CA GLY A 41 -19.66 5.51 -5.45
C GLY A 41 -19.70 5.99 -6.91
N TYR A 42 -19.11 7.15 -7.22
CA TYR A 42 -19.01 7.61 -8.61
C TYR A 42 -18.15 6.69 -9.50
N ASN A 43 -17.24 5.91 -8.90
CA ASN A 43 -16.42 4.91 -9.59
C ASN A 43 -16.90 3.45 -9.32
N HIS A 44 -18.18 3.26 -8.99
CA HIS A 44 -18.73 1.92 -8.83
C HIS A 44 -18.82 1.22 -10.19
N ARG A 45 -17.99 0.18 -10.37
CA ARG A 45 -17.85 -0.56 -11.63
C ARG A 45 -18.60 -1.91 -11.65
N GLY A 46 -19.33 -2.26 -10.58
CA GLY A 46 -20.05 -3.54 -10.49
C GLY A 46 -19.15 -4.76 -10.60
N ILE A 47 -17.92 -4.69 -10.06
CA ILE A 47 -16.89 -5.73 -10.21
C ILE A 47 -17.36 -7.09 -9.67
N GLU A 48 -18.06 -7.10 -8.53
CA GLU A 48 -18.62 -8.32 -7.91
C GLU A 48 -19.62 -9.01 -8.85
N LYS A 49 -20.53 -8.24 -9.45
CA LYS A 49 -21.50 -8.79 -10.41
C LYS A 49 -20.82 -9.31 -11.68
N ALA A 50 -19.78 -8.63 -12.13
CA ALA A 50 -18.99 -9.09 -13.27
C ALA A 50 -18.20 -10.38 -12.94
N ALA A 51 -17.83 -10.59 -11.68
CA ALA A 51 -17.14 -11.80 -11.25
C ALA A 51 -18.04 -13.05 -11.27
N GLU A 52 -19.35 -12.90 -11.03
CA GLU A 52 -20.32 -14.02 -11.09
C GLU A 52 -20.48 -14.63 -12.50
N SER A 53 -20.33 -13.81 -13.55
CA SER A 53 -20.56 -14.25 -14.94
C SER A 53 -19.32 -14.82 -15.63
N ARG A 54 -18.17 -14.82 -14.95
CA ARG A 54 -16.85 -15.15 -15.51
C ARG A 54 -16.21 -16.33 -14.79
N SER A 55 -15.28 -17.00 -15.47
CA SER A 55 -14.52 -18.09 -14.87
C SER A 55 -13.49 -17.58 -13.86
N TYR A 56 -13.05 -18.45 -12.95
CA TYR A 56 -12.03 -18.13 -11.95
C TYR A 56 -10.74 -17.55 -12.56
N ILE A 57 -10.31 -18.06 -13.72
CA ILE A 57 -9.12 -17.57 -14.43
C ILE A 57 -9.35 -16.18 -15.02
N GLN A 58 -10.53 -15.91 -15.57
CA GLN A 58 -10.88 -14.58 -16.10
C GLN A 58 -11.02 -13.54 -14.98
N ASN A 59 -11.45 -13.98 -13.79
CA ASN A 59 -11.62 -13.12 -12.64
C ASN A 59 -10.29 -12.59 -12.09
N LEU A 60 -9.17 -13.31 -12.25
CA LEU A 60 -7.85 -12.81 -11.88
C LEU A 60 -7.55 -11.43 -12.49
N TYR A 61 -7.83 -11.26 -13.78
CA TYR A 61 -7.60 -9.99 -14.50
C TYR A 61 -8.58 -8.88 -14.11
N LEU A 62 -9.78 -9.26 -13.65
CA LEU A 62 -10.79 -8.32 -13.20
C LEU A 62 -10.44 -7.78 -11.80
N VAL A 63 -10.04 -8.68 -10.91
CA VAL A 63 -9.67 -8.38 -9.52
C VAL A 63 -8.43 -7.49 -9.46
N GLU A 64 -7.50 -7.65 -10.41
CA GLU A 64 -6.32 -6.80 -10.55
C GLU A 64 -6.66 -5.31 -10.81
N ARG A 65 -7.88 -5.01 -11.26
CA ARG A 65 -8.36 -3.66 -11.56
C ARG A 65 -9.22 -3.05 -10.46
N VAL A 66 -9.40 -3.74 -9.34
CA VAL A 66 -10.11 -3.20 -8.15
C VAL A 66 -9.37 -1.96 -7.65
N CYS A 67 -8.06 -2.09 -7.41
CA CYS A 67 -7.17 -1.01 -7.01
C CYS A 67 -6.05 -0.87 -8.06
N GLY A 68 -5.89 0.33 -8.62
CA GLY A 68 -4.89 0.60 -9.65
C GLY A 68 -3.45 0.68 -9.13
N ILE A 69 -3.23 0.57 -7.82
CA ILE A 69 -1.92 0.76 -7.17
C ILE A 69 -1.51 -0.48 -6.38
N CYS A 70 -2.49 -1.12 -5.75
CA CYS A 70 -2.34 -2.32 -4.94
C CYS A 70 -2.86 -3.57 -5.67
N SER A 71 -2.67 -3.62 -6.98
CA SER A 71 -3.24 -4.64 -7.87
C SER A 71 -2.84 -6.07 -7.47
N ILE A 72 -1.55 -6.29 -7.14
CA ILE A 72 -1.04 -7.59 -6.66
C ILE A 72 -1.70 -8.02 -5.36
N ALA A 73 -2.06 -7.09 -4.47
CA ALA A 73 -2.67 -7.46 -3.19
C ALA A 73 -4.01 -8.18 -3.41
N HIS A 74 -4.86 -7.60 -4.27
CA HIS A 74 -6.16 -8.20 -4.60
C HIS A 74 -6.02 -9.52 -5.35
N VAL A 75 -5.11 -9.61 -6.32
CA VAL A 75 -4.90 -10.86 -7.07
C VAL A 75 -4.36 -11.95 -6.16
N SER A 76 -3.45 -11.62 -5.25
CA SER A 76 -2.89 -12.56 -4.28
C SER A 76 -3.97 -13.14 -3.37
N THR A 77 -4.82 -12.29 -2.78
CA THR A 77 -5.92 -12.74 -1.92
C THR A 77 -6.93 -13.58 -2.69
N TYR A 78 -7.26 -13.20 -3.93
CA TYR A 78 -8.18 -14.00 -4.75
C TYR A 78 -7.58 -15.36 -5.15
N ALA A 79 -6.31 -15.39 -5.54
CA ALA A 79 -5.64 -16.65 -5.87
C ALA A 79 -5.57 -17.58 -4.66
N GLN A 80 -5.19 -17.07 -3.49
CA GLN A 80 -5.13 -17.84 -2.25
C GLN A 80 -6.50 -18.39 -1.85
N ALA A 81 -7.56 -17.58 -1.89
CA ALA A 81 -8.91 -18.04 -1.58
C ALA A 81 -9.39 -19.17 -2.52
N VAL A 82 -9.02 -19.12 -3.80
CA VAL A 82 -9.35 -20.18 -4.77
C VAL A 82 -8.48 -21.42 -4.56
N GLU A 83 -7.19 -21.25 -4.23
CA GLU A 83 -6.25 -22.33 -3.95
C GLU A 83 -6.65 -23.09 -2.68
N GLU A 84 -7.05 -22.40 -1.62
CA GLU A 84 -7.60 -22.98 -0.39
C GLU A 84 -8.91 -23.74 -0.66
N ALA A 85 -9.84 -23.15 -1.42
CA ALA A 85 -11.08 -23.82 -1.77
C ALA A 85 -10.88 -25.11 -2.59
N LEU A 86 -9.80 -25.19 -3.37
CA LEU A 86 -9.41 -26.35 -4.16
C LEU A 86 -8.42 -27.29 -3.44
N ASN A 87 -7.96 -26.95 -2.23
CA ASN A 87 -6.89 -27.63 -1.51
C ASN A 87 -5.62 -27.84 -2.37
N LEU A 88 -5.23 -26.82 -3.13
CA LEU A 88 -4.04 -26.86 -3.99
C LEU A 88 -2.82 -26.30 -3.25
N GLU A 89 -1.75 -27.09 -3.16
CA GLU A 89 -0.46 -26.60 -2.68
C GLU A 89 0.37 -25.99 -3.81
N ILE A 90 0.90 -24.80 -3.53
CA ILE A 90 1.74 -24.04 -4.48
C ILE A 90 3.21 -24.46 -4.28
N PRO A 91 3.99 -24.58 -5.37
CA PRO A 91 5.43 -24.84 -5.27
C PRO A 91 6.16 -23.82 -4.37
N PRO A 92 7.16 -24.25 -3.57
CA PRO A 92 7.92 -23.36 -2.69
C PRO A 92 8.51 -22.14 -3.42
N ARG A 93 9.09 -22.34 -4.61
CA ARG A 93 9.64 -21.26 -5.42
C ARG A 93 8.59 -20.21 -5.80
N ALA A 94 7.38 -20.65 -6.15
CA ALA A 94 6.28 -19.75 -6.44
C ALA A 94 5.82 -18.94 -5.21
N LYS A 95 5.87 -19.51 -3.99
CA LYS A 95 5.59 -18.77 -2.75
C LYS A 95 6.59 -17.63 -2.52
N TYR A 96 7.89 -17.90 -2.74
CA TYR A 96 8.94 -16.88 -2.63
C TYR A 96 8.79 -15.78 -3.68
N ILE A 97 8.58 -16.15 -4.94
CA ILE A 97 8.39 -15.18 -6.04
C ILE A 97 7.17 -14.28 -5.78
N ARG A 98 6.05 -14.87 -5.32
CA ARG A 98 4.86 -14.10 -4.95
C ARG A 98 5.16 -13.12 -3.81
N THR A 99 5.90 -13.55 -2.79
CA THR A 99 6.28 -12.70 -1.65
C THR A 99 7.15 -11.52 -2.11
N ILE A 100 8.13 -11.75 -2.98
CA ILE A 100 9.00 -10.71 -3.55
C ILE A 100 8.17 -9.68 -4.33
N ILE A 101 7.31 -10.14 -5.25
CA ILE A 101 6.48 -9.27 -6.08
C ILE A 101 5.48 -8.48 -5.22
N TYR A 102 4.92 -9.12 -4.19
CA TYR A 102 3.99 -8.50 -3.24
C TYR A 102 4.66 -7.37 -2.45
N GLU A 103 5.85 -7.61 -1.90
CA GLU A 103 6.57 -6.60 -1.13
C GLU A 103 7.13 -5.48 -2.01
N LEU A 104 7.54 -5.77 -3.25
CA LEU A 104 7.89 -4.72 -4.22
C LEU A 104 6.69 -3.79 -4.53
N ASN A 105 5.49 -4.37 -4.66
CA ASN A 105 4.28 -3.60 -4.86
C ASN A 105 3.92 -2.78 -3.62
N ARG A 106 4.14 -3.33 -2.40
CA ARG A 106 3.98 -2.60 -1.14
C ARG A 106 4.91 -1.38 -1.10
N ILE A 107 6.18 -1.55 -1.45
CA ILE A 107 7.14 -0.45 -1.56
C ILE A 107 6.61 0.62 -2.52
N ALA A 108 6.22 0.24 -3.73
CA ALA A 108 5.68 1.18 -4.72
C ALA A 108 4.43 1.94 -4.25
N SER A 109 3.56 1.27 -3.48
CA SER A 109 2.36 1.87 -2.86
C SER A 109 2.73 2.86 -1.76
N HIS A 110 3.70 2.53 -0.91
CA HIS A 110 4.14 3.40 0.19
C HIS A 110 4.85 4.65 -0.33
N TYR A 111 5.68 4.52 -1.37
CA TYR A 111 6.26 5.68 -2.07
C TYR A 111 5.16 6.57 -2.68
N LEU A 112 4.15 5.99 -3.34
CA LEU A 112 3.05 6.80 -3.89
C LEU A 112 2.34 7.60 -2.78
N TRP A 113 2.00 6.94 -1.68
CA TRP A 113 1.34 7.59 -0.55
C TRP A 113 2.19 8.72 0.05
N LEU A 114 3.49 8.48 0.28
CA LEU A 114 4.42 9.48 0.81
C LEU A 114 4.56 10.68 -0.14
N GLY A 115 4.58 10.42 -1.45
CA GLY A 115 4.64 11.47 -2.46
C GLY A 115 3.41 12.36 -2.42
N ILE A 116 2.23 11.74 -2.45
CA ILE A 116 0.94 12.46 -2.38
C ILE A 116 0.84 13.24 -1.06
N ALA A 117 1.20 12.62 0.07
CA ALA A 117 1.22 13.31 1.36
C ALA A 117 2.14 14.54 1.35
N GLY A 118 3.32 14.44 0.71
CA GLY A 118 4.22 15.57 0.53
C GLY A 118 3.60 16.69 -0.32
N HIS A 119 2.94 16.35 -1.43
CA HIS A 119 2.26 17.31 -2.29
C HIS A 119 1.09 18.02 -1.60
N GLU A 120 0.26 17.30 -0.85
CA GLU A 120 -0.87 17.89 -0.10
C GLU A 120 -0.41 18.81 1.04
N ILE A 121 0.80 18.60 1.58
CA ILE A 121 1.43 19.51 2.55
C ILE A 121 2.05 20.75 1.87
N GLY A 122 2.17 20.76 0.53
CA GLY A 122 2.78 21.83 -0.26
C GLY A 122 4.28 21.64 -0.52
N PHE A 123 4.80 20.42 -0.36
CA PHE A 123 6.21 20.06 -0.56
C PHE A 123 6.42 19.34 -1.90
N ASP A 124 6.30 20.08 -3.00
CA ASP A 124 6.38 19.53 -4.36
C ASP A 124 7.72 18.89 -4.71
N THR A 125 8.82 19.43 -4.18
CA THR A 125 10.17 18.85 -4.40
C THR A 125 10.27 17.44 -3.81
N LEU A 126 9.66 17.21 -2.65
CA LEU A 126 9.64 15.90 -2.02
C LEU A 126 8.81 14.92 -2.86
N PHE A 127 7.66 15.36 -3.37
CA PHE A 127 6.85 14.59 -4.31
C PHE A 127 7.67 14.14 -5.54
N MET A 128 8.41 15.06 -6.18
CA MET A 128 9.21 14.74 -7.37
C MET A 128 10.32 13.71 -7.08
N TYR A 129 11.02 13.84 -5.95
CA TYR A 129 12.08 12.90 -5.58
C TYR A 129 11.55 11.50 -5.26
N ILE A 130 10.45 11.42 -4.52
CA ILE A 130 9.79 10.15 -4.18
C ILE A 130 9.27 9.47 -5.46
N TRP A 131 8.67 10.22 -6.38
CA TRP A 131 8.18 9.68 -7.65
C TRP A 131 9.30 9.18 -8.56
N ARG A 132 10.43 9.89 -8.61
CA ARG A 132 11.63 9.40 -9.31
C ARG A 132 12.11 8.07 -8.73
N ASP A 133 12.12 7.93 -7.40
CA ASP A 133 12.60 6.68 -6.79
C ASP A 133 11.56 5.56 -6.91
N ARG A 134 10.27 5.88 -6.92
CA ARG A 134 9.18 4.94 -7.22
C ARG A 134 9.37 4.27 -8.59
N GLU A 135 9.88 5.00 -9.58
CA GLU A 135 10.18 4.46 -10.90
C GLU A 135 11.19 3.31 -10.87
N ILE A 136 12.14 3.31 -9.93
CA ILE A 136 13.10 2.20 -9.76
C ILE A 136 12.35 0.93 -9.36
N ALA A 137 11.42 1.02 -8.40
CA ALA A 137 10.60 -0.12 -7.98
C ALA A 137 9.70 -0.62 -9.13
N LEU A 138 9.12 0.30 -9.92
CA LEU A 138 8.31 -0.06 -11.08
C LEU A 138 9.13 -0.72 -12.20
N ASN A 139 10.37 -0.27 -12.43
CA ASN A 139 11.25 -0.88 -13.42
C ASN A 139 11.62 -2.32 -13.03
N ILE A 140 11.81 -2.59 -11.74
CA ILE A 140 12.04 -3.96 -11.24
C ILE A 140 10.78 -4.81 -11.46
N LEU A 141 9.60 -4.28 -11.14
CA LEU A 141 8.33 -4.99 -11.37
C LEU A 141 8.06 -5.23 -12.86
N GLU A 142 8.40 -4.29 -13.72
CA GLU A 142 8.30 -4.42 -15.17
C GLU A 142 9.23 -5.52 -15.69
N GLN A 143 10.47 -5.60 -15.20
CA GLN A 143 11.35 -6.70 -15.56
C GLN A 143 10.74 -8.05 -15.15
N LEU A 144 10.21 -8.15 -13.92
CA LEU A 144 9.65 -9.40 -13.37
C LEU A 144 8.38 -9.87 -14.09
N THR A 145 7.50 -8.94 -14.47
CA THR A 145 6.13 -9.26 -14.87
C THR A 145 5.81 -8.85 -16.31
N GLY A 146 6.63 -7.99 -16.91
CA GLY A 146 6.43 -7.38 -18.22
C GLY A 146 5.52 -6.16 -18.24
N ASN A 147 4.84 -5.84 -17.14
CA ASN A 147 3.94 -4.70 -17.03
C ASN A 147 4.26 -3.87 -15.79
N ARG A 148 3.84 -2.59 -15.81
CA ARG A 148 4.18 -1.64 -14.76
C ARG A 148 3.15 -1.52 -13.63
N VAL A 149 1.88 -1.82 -13.92
CA VAL A 149 0.76 -1.56 -12.99
C VAL A 149 -0.21 -2.74 -12.90
N THR A 150 -0.51 -3.37 -14.04
CA THR A 150 -1.36 -4.57 -14.13
C THR A 150 -0.45 -5.73 -14.54
N TYR A 151 0.01 -6.47 -13.54
CA TYR A 151 1.16 -7.36 -13.66
C TYR A 151 0.81 -8.72 -14.25
N ALA A 152 -0.43 -9.19 -14.08
CA ALA A 152 -0.91 -10.51 -14.53
C ALA A 152 0.09 -11.66 -14.23
N ALA A 153 0.84 -11.51 -13.14
CA ALA A 153 1.96 -12.36 -12.79
C ALA A 153 1.52 -13.59 -12.00
N PHE A 154 0.48 -13.45 -11.17
CA PHE A 154 -0.04 -14.52 -10.33
C PHE A 154 -1.12 -15.28 -11.08
N THR A 155 -1.05 -16.60 -10.99
CA THR A 155 -2.04 -17.53 -11.54
C THR A 155 -2.44 -18.52 -10.47
N ILE A 156 -3.66 -19.05 -10.52
CA ILE A 156 -4.08 -20.13 -9.61
C ILE A 156 -3.11 -21.31 -9.79
N GLY A 157 -2.49 -21.76 -8.69
CA GLY A 157 -1.49 -22.81 -8.65
C GLY A 157 -0.03 -22.34 -8.77
N GLY A 158 0.24 -21.04 -8.88
CA GLY A 158 1.63 -20.54 -8.87
C GLY A 158 1.86 -19.17 -9.51
N VAL A 159 2.90 -19.07 -10.33
CA VAL A 159 3.33 -17.84 -10.99
C VAL A 159 3.47 -18.11 -12.49
N ARG A 160 3.10 -17.14 -13.33
CA ARG A 160 3.16 -17.26 -14.79
C ARG A 160 4.58 -17.23 -15.34
N ARG A 161 5.49 -16.50 -14.70
CA ARG A 161 6.87 -16.28 -15.15
C ARG A 161 7.84 -16.54 -14.01
N ASP A 162 8.93 -17.23 -14.33
CA ASP A 162 10.03 -17.42 -13.41
C ASP A 162 11.01 -16.24 -13.46
N ILE A 163 11.84 -16.10 -12.43
CA ILE A 163 12.83 -15.03 -12.28
C ILE A 163 14.20 -15.54 -12.72
N SER A 164 14.87 -14.80 -13.61
CA SER A 164 16.26 -15.11 -13.98
C SER A 164 17.28 -14.57 -12.95
N PRO A 165 18.47 -15.18 -12.82
CA PRO A 165 19.51 -14.70 -11.91
C PRO A 165 19.95 -13.26 -12.16
N GLN A 166 19.91 -12.79 -13.41
CA GLN A 166 20.22 -11.41 -13.76
C GLN A 166 19.18 -10.43 -13.18
N MET A 167 17.91 -10.82 -13.17
CA MET A 167 16.83 -10.01 -12.61
C MET A 167 16.93 -9.93 -11.09
N VAL A 168 17.36 -11.02 -10.43
CA VAL A 168 17.66 -11.01 -8.99
C VAL A 168 18.75 -10.00 -8.66
N LYS A 169 19.83 -9.97 -9.44
CA LYS A 169 20.91 -8.98 -9.26
C LYS A 169 20.41 -7.54 -9.42
N ASN A 170 19.69 -7.27 -10.51
CA ASN A 170 19.12 -5.94 -10.77
C ASN A 170 18.18 -5.49 -9.64
N ALA A 171 17.36 -6.41 -9.12
CA ALA A 171 16.48 -6.13 -7.99
C ALA A 171 17.27 -5.76 -6.73
N LYS A 172 18.34 -6.49 -6.39
CA LYS A 172 19.20 -6.18 -5.23
C LYS A 172 19.88 -4.82 -5.35
N ASP A 173 20.38 -4.48 -6.53
CA ASP A 173 21.02 -3.19 -6.79
C ASP A 173 20.01 -2.04 -6.61
N GLY A 174 18.81 -2.18 -7.19
CA GLY A 174 17.74 -1.19 -7.04
C GLY A 174 17.23 -1.06 -5.60
N LEU A 175 17.09 -2.17 -4.87
CA LEU A 175 16.67 -2.17 -3.46
C LEU A 175 17.67 -1.44 -2.56
N THR A 176 18.97 -1.53 -2.84
CA THR A 176 20.00 -0.83 -2.07
C THR A 176 19.87 0.69 -2.23
N ILE A 177 19.62 1.15 -3.46
CA ILE A 177 19.36 2.58 -3.72
C ILE A 177 18.09 3.03 -3.00
N LEU A 178 17.01 2.25 -3.09
CA LEU A 178 15.74 2.57 -2.42
C LEU A 178 15.87 2.64 -0.90
N GLU A 179 16.67 1.76 -0.30
CA GLU A 179 16.91 1.74 1.15
C GLU A 179 17.59 3.02 1.63
N GLU A 180 18.66 3.45 0.95
CA GLU A 180 19.37 4.69 1.27
C GLU A 180 18.44 5.92 1.12
N ARG A 181 17.65 5.94 0.05
CA ARG A 181 16.69 7.02 -0.22
C ARG A 181 15.58 7.05 0.81
N MET A 182 15.04 5.91 1.21
CA MET A 182 14.00 5.85 2.24
C MET A 182 14.52 6.31 3.61
N LYS A 183 15.76 5.94 3.98
CA LYS A 183 16.41 6.48 5.20
C LYS A 183 16.54 8.00 5.15
N TYR A 184 16.88 8.55 4.00
CA TYR A 184 16.91 10.00 3.78
C TYR A 184 15.52 10.64 3.90
N TYR A 185 14.49 10.07 3.26
CA TYR A 185 13.11 10.58 3.35
C TYR A 185 12.54 10.50 4.77
N LYS A 186 12.81 9.42 5.50
CA LYS A 186 12.44 9.32 6.92
C LYS A 186 13.05 10.45 7.74
N LYS A 187 14.36 10.70 7.57
CA LYS A 187 15.05 11.79 8.27
C LYS A 187 14.43 13.15 7.93
N LEU A 188 14.15 13.39 6.66
CA LEU A 188 13.53 14.64 6.20
C LEU A 188 12.13 14.83 6.82
N CYS A 189 11.28 13.79 6.81
CA CYS A 189 9.95 13.87 7.43
C CYS A 189 9.99 14.16 8.94
N LEU A 190 11.09 13.76 9.61
CA LEU A 190 11.31 14.00 11.04
C LEU A 190 11.99 15.34 11.34
N SER A 191 12.72 15.93 10.39
CA SER A 191 13.48 17.17 10.62
C SER A 191 12.77 18.41 10.11
N GLU A 192 11.92 18.29 9.09
CA GLU A 192 11.29 19.45 8.44
C GLU A 192 10.15 20.05 9.29
N PRO A 193 10.28 21.31 9.76
CA PRO A 193 9.29 21.93 10.64
C PRO A 193 7.90 22.03 10.02
N THR A 194 7.81 22.24 8.70
CA THR A 194 6.54 22.35 7.98
C THR A 194 5.76 21.04 8.01
N VAL A 195 6.45 19.92 7.82
CA VAL A 195 5.83 18.59 7.87
C VAL A 195 5.39 18.29 9.29
N LEU A 196 6.26 18.53 10.28
CA LEU A 196 5.93 18.32 11.69
C LEU A 196 4.71 19.14 12.12
N LYS A 197 4.66 20.44 11.79
CA LYS A 197 3.56 21.33 12.19
C LYS A 197 2.21 20.92 11.59
N ARG A 198 2.21 20.23 10.45
CA ARG A 198 0.98 19.80 9.73
C ARG A 198 0.58 18.36 10.02
N ALA A 199 1.50 17.53 10.51
CA ALA A 199 1.27 16.10 10.73
C ALA A 199 1.18 15.72 12.22
N VAL A 200 1.89 16.44 13.10
CA VAL A 200 1.92 16.14 14.54
C VAL A 200 0.64 16.64 15.21
N GLY A 201 -0.01 15.76 15.97
CA GLY A 201 -1.26 16.09 16.68
C GLY A 201 -2.50 16.29 15.79
N VAL A 202 -2.39 16.02 14.49
CA VAL A 202 -3.50 16.12 13.54
C VAL A 202 -4.10 14.74 13.27
N GLY A 203 -5.44 14.66 13.21
CA GLY A 203 -6.16 13.43 12.90
C GLY A 203 -5.95 12.32 13.93
N VAL A 204 -5.88 12.67 15.21
CA VAL A 204 -5.60 11.73 16.30
C VAL A 204 -6.65 10.63 16.34
N LEU A 205 -6.22 9.38 16.20
CA LEU A 205 -7.07 8.20 16.30
C LEU A 205 -6.59 7.36 17.48
N LYS A 206 -7.34 7.37 18.59
CA LYS A 206 -6.96 6.62 19.79
C LYS A 206 -7.08 5.11 19.54
N PRO A 207 -6.33 4.26 20.27
CA PRO A 207 -6.38 2.80 20.10
C PRO A 207 -7.79 2.21 20.19
N GLN A 208 -8.59 2.68 21.16
CA GLN A 208 -9.97 2.20 21.36
C GLN A 208 -10.87 2.55 20.17
N ASP A 209 -10.78 3.78 19.67
CA ASP A 209 -11.55 4.23 18.52
C ASP A 209 -11.11 3.52 17.24
N ALA A 210 -9.80 3.26 17.08
CA ALA A 210 -9.25 2.52 15.95
C ALA A 210 -9.85 1.09 15.87
N ILE A 211 -9.99 0.42 17.02
CA ILE A 211 -10.63 -0.91 17.09
C ILE A 211 -12.12 -0.79 16.80
N ALA A 212 -12.81 0.17 17.42
CA ALA A 212 -14.26 0.35 17.24
C ALA A 212 -14.64 0.69 15.78
N LEU A 213 -13.77 1.41 15.07
CA LEU A 213 -13.94 1.75 13.66
C LEU A 213 -13.38 0.69 12.69
N CYS A 214 -12.87 -0.44 13.22
CA CYS A 214 -12.24 -1.50 12.43
C CYS A 214 -11.12 -0.99 11.51
N ALA A 215 -10.30 -0.04 11.99
CA ALA A 215 -9.16 0.45 11.24
C ALA A 215 -8.12 -0.66 11.04
N VAL A 216 -7.48 -0.71 9.87
CA VAL A 216 -6.52 -1.76 9.51
C VAL A 216 -5.18 -1.19 9.01
N GLY A 217 -4.13 -2.02 9.07
CA GLY A 217 -2.83 -1.74 8.49
C GLY A 217 -2.09 -0.58 9.16
N PRO A 218 -1.41 0.31 8.41
CA PRO A 218 -0.60 1.39 8.98
C PRO A 218 -1.38 2.36 9.86
N THR A 219 -2.69 2.51 9.62
CA THR A 219 -3.56 3.38 10.43
C THR A 219 -3.76 2.83 11.83
N LEU A 220 -3.94 1.51 11.97
CA LEU A 220 -4.07 0.83 13.26
C LEU A 220 -2.72 0.79 14.01
N ARG A 221 -1.64 0.48 13.29
CA ARG A 221 -0.29 0.39 13.84
C ARG A 221 0.29 1.72 14.33
N ALA A 222 -0.15 2.83 13.75
CA ALA A 222 0.18 4.17 14.21
C ALA A 222 -0.55 4.58 15.51
N SER A 223 -1.58 3.83 15.89
CA SER A 223 -2.32 3.98 17.15
C SER A 223 -1.83 2.99 18.22
N GLY A 224 -0.61 2.46 18.10
CA GLY A 224 0.02 1.59 19.09
C GLY A 224 -0.45 0.14 19.12
N ILE A 225 -1.33 -0.27 18.20
CA ILE A 225 -1.86 -1.64 18.17
C ILE A 225 -1.01 -2.49 17.23
N LYS A 226 -0.35 -3.52 17.79
CA LYS A 226 0.43 -4.49 17.04
C LYS A 226 -0.50 -5.54 16.43
N SER A 227 -0.91 -5.31 15.19
CA SER A 227 -1.60 -6.31 14.37
C SER A 227 -1.07 -6.26 12.94
N ASP A 228 -0.73 -7.43 12.41
CA ASP A 228 -0.32 -7.61 11.02
C ASP A 228 -0.66 -9.04 10.60
N VAL A 229 -1.52 -9.17 9.59
CA VAL A 229 -1.95 -10.48 9.08
C VAL A 229 -0.76 -11.35 8.70
N ARG A 230 0.36 -10.78 8.21
CA ARG A 230 1.55 -11.58 7.85
C ARG A 230 2.22 -12.25 9.05
N ALA A 231 2.05 -11.71 10.25
CA ALA A 231 2.62 -12.25 11.48
C ALA A 231 1.59 -13.05 12.28
N ASP A 232 0.33 -12.62 12.26
CA ASP A 232 -0.76 -13.22 13.02
C ASP A 232 -1.32 -14.49 12.31
N ASP A 233 -1.38 -14.47 10.97
CA ASP A 233 -1.82 -15.57 10.11
C ASP A 233 -0.95 -15.64 8.83
N PRO A 234 0.28 -16.16 8.96
CA PRO A 234 1.28 -16.09 7.89
C PRO A 234 0.85 -16.86 6.64
N TYR A 235 0.95 -16.20 5.49
CA TYR A 235 0.67 -16.75 4.17
C TYR A 235 1.90 -16.71 3.25
N LEU A 236 1.85 -17.37 2.09
CA LEU A 236 2.99 -17.45 1.15
C LEU A 236 4.29 -17.92 1.84
N ALA A 237 5.36 -17.12 1.77
CA ALA A 237 6.65 -17.41 2.41
C ALA A 237 6.89 -16.56 3.68
N TYR A 238 5.88 -15.86 4.20
CA TYR A 238 6.06 -14.99 5.38
C TYR A 238 6.40 -15.76 6.66
N GLU A 239 6.08 -17.06 6.74
CA GLU A 239 6.48 -17.93 7.85
C GLU A 239 8.00 -18.18 7.89
N GLU A 240 8.65 -18.18 6.72
CA GLU A 240 10.08 -18.48 6.59
C GLU A 240 10.96 -17.22 6.65
N VAL A 241 10.37 -16.03 6.46
CA VAL A 241 11.12 -14.77 6.41
C VAL A 241 11.02 -14.02 7.74
N PRO A 242 12.14 -13.73 8.43
CA PRO A 242 12.11 -12.97 9.66
C PRO A 242 11.81 -11.49 9.37
N PHE A 243 10.74 -10.96 9.96
CA PHE A 243 10.44 -9.53 9.95
C PHE A 243 9.84 -9.07 11.28
N TYR A 244 9.84 -7.76 11.51
CA TYR A 244 9.22 -7.15 12.68
C TYR A 244 8.04 -6.25 12.27
N VAL A 245 7.00 -6.26 13.11
CA VAL A 245 5.84 -5.39 12.93
C VAL A 245 6.15 -4.02 13.51
N VAL A 246 6.12 -3.00 12.66
CA VAL A 246 6.38 -1.60 13.02
C VAL A 246 5.15 -1.00 13.68
N THR A 247 5.30 -0.45 14.89
CA THR A 247 4.23 0.26 15.59
C THR A 247 4.73 1.57 16.16
N TYR A 248 3.84 2.56 16.20
CA TYR A 248 4.08 3.87 16.81
C TYR A 248 2.89 4.22 17.71
N ASP A 249 3.12 5.03 18.74
CA ASP A 249 2.15 5.38 19.80
C ASP A 249 1.57 6.81 19.68
N GLY A 250 2.10 7.63 18.77
CA GLY A 250 1.69 9.03 18.62
C GLY A 250 0.26 9.23 18.10
N CYS A 251 -0.41 8.20 17.56
CA CYS A 251 -1.82 8.21 17.13
C CYS A 251 -2.18 9.24 16.04
N ASP A 252 -1.20 9.97 15.51
CA ASP A 252 -1.37 11.11 14.62
C ASP A 252 -0.95 10.81 13.18
N VAL A 253 -1.09 11.79 12.29
CA VAL A 253 -0.63 11.66 10.89
C VAL A 253 0.88 11.43 10.83
N ALA A 254 1.68 12.07 11.68
CA ALA A 254 3.12 11.87 11.71
C ALA A 254 3.49 10.40 11.99
N SER A 255 2.86 9.79 12.99
CA SER A 255 3.04 8.37 13.30
C SER A 255 2.67 7.46 12.12
N ARG A 256 1.59 7.80 11.40
CA ARG A 256 1.18 7.09 10.17
C ARG A 256 2.17 7.24 9.01
N VAL A 257 2.89 8.36 8.92
CA VAL A 257 4.00 8.55 7.96
C VAL A 257 5.16 7.65 8.36
N LEU A 258 5.56 7.67 9.63
CA LEU A 258 6.71 6.91 10.13
C LEU A 258 6.51 5.39 10.00
N VAL A 259 5.32 4.88 10.33
CA VAL A 259 4.97 3.47 10.14
C VAL A 259 5.22 3.06 8.68
N ARG A 260 4.77 3.86 7.70
CA ARG A 260 4.95 3.53 6.27
C ARG A 260 6.40 3.62 5.82
N CYS A 261 7.17 4.60 6.31
CA CYS A 261 8.60 4.70 6.02
C CYS A 261 9.35 3.45 6.52
N ASP A 262 9.08 3.03 7.75
CA ASP A 262 9.73 1.87 8.36
C ASP A 262 9.24 0.55 7.79
N GLU A 263 7.96 0.43 7.45
CA GLU A 263 7.44 -0.72 6.70
C GLU A 263 8.14 -0.87 5.36
N THR A 264 8.49 0.22 4.69
CA THR A 264 9.25 0.16 3.43
C THR A 264 10.63 -0.44 3.67
N LEU A 265 11.33 -0.05 4.74
CA LEU A 265 12.63 -0.63 5.11
C LEU A 265 12.52 -2.11 5.48
N VAL A 266 11.47 -2.49 6.21
CA VAL A 266 11.17 -3.90 6.53
C VAL A 266 10.91 -4.70 5.25
N SER A 267 10.12 -4.14 4.32
CA SER A 267 9.81 -4.78 3.04
C SER A 267 11.07 -5.02 2.21
N ILE A 268 12.00 -4.05 2.19
CA ILE A 268 13.31 -4.21 1.53
C ILE A 268 14.09 -5.36 2.18
N GLY A 269 14.08 -5.46 3.50
CA GLY A 269 14.72 -6.56 4.24
C GLY A 269 14.12 -7.92 3.89
N ILE A 270 12.79 -8.02 3.85
CA ILE A 270 12.05 -9.23 3.45
C ILE A 270 12.45 -9.65 2.04
N ILE A 271 12.48 -8.72 1.09
CA ILE A 271 12.83 -9.03 -0.30
C ILE A 271 14.28 -9.49 -0.41
N LYS A 272 15.23 -8.81 0.26
CA LYS A 272 16.64 -9.22 0.25
C LYS A 272 16.80 -10.66 0.78
N HIS A 273 16.16 -10.96 1.90
CA HIS A 273 16.18 -12.30 2.47
C HIS A 273 15.56 -13.35 1.54
N ALA A 274 14.39 -13.05 0.96
CA ALA A 274 13.72 -13.94 0.01
C ALA A 274 14.52 -14.17 -1.28
N LEU A 275 15.28 -13.18 -1.74
CA LEU A 275 16.18 -13.31 -2.90
C LEU A 275 17.44 -14.13 -2.59
N ASP A 276 17.89 -14.15 -1.32
CA ASP A 276 19.05 -14.96 -0.89
C ASP A 276 18.68 -16.43 -0.66
N HIS A 277 17.45 -16.72 -0.27
CA HIS A 277 16.95 -18.06 0.06
C HIS A 277 16.01 -18.63 -1.02
N LEU A 278 16.10 -18.13 -2.26
CA LEU A 278 15.22 -18.57 -3.34
C LEU A 278 15.46 -20.06 -3.64
N PRO A 279 14.46 -20.94 -3.45
CA PRO A 279 14.64 -22.37 -3.74
C PRO A 279 14.69 -22.62 -5.25
N GLU A 280 15.44 -23.65 -5.65
CA GLU A 280 15.40 -24.18 -7.02
C GLU A 280 14.10 -24.97 -7.24
N GLY A 281 13.48 -24.88 -8.42
CA GLY A 281 12.28 -25.65 -8.78
C GLY A 281 11.23 -24.90 -9.58
#